data_AF-A0AAD9D3J1-F1
#
_entry.id   AF-A0AAD9D3J1-F1
#
_cell.length_a   1.000
_cell.length_b   1.000
_cell.length_c   1.000
_cell.angle_alpha   90.00
_cell.angle_beta   90.00
_cell.angle_gamma   90.00
#
_symmetry.space_group_name_H-M   'P 1'
#
loop_
_entity.id
_entity.type
_entity.pdbx_description
1 polymer ?
#
loop_
_entity_poly.entity_id
_entity_poly.type
_entity_poly.pdbx_seq_one_letter_code
_entity_poly.pdbx_strand_id
1 'polypeptide(L)'
;SSLPSAFPTLSASPTFNPTRRPTNRPTPRPTNRPTNKPISLPSSFRLRLHWEKGDFWQDESWEKWFCMACADCNSNIFDENCDDVNYCRDGMMLALAECRPNQRTDAAKFSLLPGRNLFADDLEGDQIQVSNSNLCLSLVSARMLKLETCNASKIEQRFTGFRSGGNAMEIVPAKVSKKDGIVVEKCLTQHHHPREGERIYSEVCRLARISDTNLWSTY
;
A
#
# COMPACT_ATOMS: atom_id res chain seq x y z
N SER A 1 69.00 -5.27 29.15
CA SER A 1 70.01 -4.83 28.18
C SER A 1 70.27 -5.99 27.24
N SER A 2 70.15 -5.96 25.91
CA SER A 2 70.20 -4.89 24.91
C SER A 2 69.73 -5.49 23.55
N LEU A 3 69.02 -4.70 22.74
CA LEU A 3 68.79 -4.91 21.29
C LEU A 3 70.10 -4.69 20.49
N PRO A 4 70.25 -5.27 19.27
CA PRO A 4 69.88 -4.59 17.99
C PRO A 4 69.24 -5.55 16.93
N SER A 5 68.35 -5.12 16.00
CA SER A 5 68.53 -4.43 14.69
C SER A 5 69.41 -5.20 13.68
N ALA A 6 69.13 -5.45 12.38
CA ALA A 6 68.12 -5.03 11.39
C ALA A 6 68.14 -5.97 10.13
N PHE A 7 67.14 -5.80 9.24
CA PHE A 7 66.86 -6.31 7.86
C PHE A 7 68.01 -6.09 6.82
N PRO A 8 68.02 -6.63 5.54
CA PRO A 8 66.91 -6.54 4.54
C PRO A 8 66.80 -7.51 3.29
N THR A 9 65.62 -7.44 2.61
CA THR A 9 65.24 -7.52 1.15
C THR A 9 65.67 -8.71 0.25
N LEU A 10 65.00 -9.18 -0.83
CA LEU A 10 63.92 -8.78 -1.77
C LEU A 10 63.64 -10.06 -2.63
N SER A 11 62.43 -10.51 -2.99
CA SER A 11 61.70 -10.18 -4.23
C SER A 11 60.93 -11.42 -4.73
N ALA A 12 59.66 -11.25 -5.13
CA ALA A 12 59.01 -11.91 -6.27
C ALA A 12 57.56 -11.39 -6.39
N SER A 13 57.30 -10.64 -7.45
CA SER A 13 56.06 -9.94 -7.77
C SER A 13 54.85 -10.87 -8.04
N PRO A 14 53.61 -10.37 -7.88
CA PRO A 14 52.39 -11.12 -8.22
C PRO A 14 52.18 -11.18 -9.74
N THR A 15 51.99 -12.38 -10.28
CA THR A 15 51.64 -12.59 -11.69
C THR A 15 50.12 -12.43 -11.87
N PHE A 16 49.70 -11.26 -12.37
CA PHE A 16 48.37 -11.06 -12.92
C PHE A 16 48.30 -11.71 -14.31
N ASN A 17 47.42 -12.71 -14.48
CA ASN A 17 47.02 -13.21 -15.79
C ASN A 17 45.63 -12.67 -16.15
N PRO A 18 45.52 -11.66 -17.05
CA PRO A 18 44.25 -11.29 -17.64
C PRO A 18 44.05 -12.08 -18.95
N THR A 19 43.01 -12.90 -19.02
CA THR A 19 42.56 -13.43 -20.31
C THR A 19 41.05 -13.61 -20.30
N ARG A 20 40.34 -12.64 -20.88
CA ARG A 20 39.32 -12.87 -21.92
C ARG A 20 38.94 -11.53 -22.56
N ARG A 21 39.15 -11.49 -23.86
CA ARG A 21 38.96 -10.38 -24.81
C ARG A 21 37.46 -10.03 -24.93
N PRO A 22 37.05 -8.74 -24.96
CA PRO A 22 35.67 -8.38 -25.25
C PRO A 22 35.34 -8.64 -26.73
N THR A 23 34.24 -9.33 -27.00
CA THR A 23 33.69 -9.49 -28.34
C THR A 23 32.90 -8.24 -28.73
N ASN A 24 33.41 -7.46 -29.70
CA ASN A 24 32.69 -6.36 -30.34
C ASN A 24 31.57 -6.87 -31.25
N ARG A 25 30.49 -7.40 -30.65
CA ARG A 25 29.26 -7.71 -31.39
C ARG A 25 28.16 -6.73 -30.95
N PRO A 26 27.66 -5.85 -31.84
CA PRO A 26 26.57 -4.95 -31.50
C PRO A 26 25.31 -5.76 -31.20
N THR A 27 24.79 -5.63 -29.98
CA THR A 27 23.45 -6.09 -29.61
C THR A 27 22.41 -5.27 -30.38
N PRO A 28 21.32 -5.87 -30.87
CA PRO A 28 20.22 -5.10 -31.43
C PRO A 28 19.66 -4.19 -30.34
N ARG A 29 19.61 -2.90 -30.69
CA ARG A 29 19.16 -1.77 -29.87
C ARG A 29 17.83 -2.10 -29.18
N PRO A 30 17.68 -1.85 -27.86
CA PRO A 30 16.37 -1.96 -27.21
C PRO A 30 15.44 -0.94 -27.85
N THR A 31 14.31 -1.39 -28.39
CA THR A 31 13.24 -0.49 -28.83
C THR A 31 12.67 0.21 -27.59
N ASN A 32 13.00 1.49 -27.43
CA ASN A 32 12.33 2.42 -26.50
C ASN A 32 10.88 2.68 -26.97
N ARG A 33 10.05 1.64 -26.97
CA ARG A 33 8.61 1.80 -27.11
C ARG A 33 8.00 1.48 -25.74
N PRO A 34 7.66 2.48 -24.92
CA PRO A 34 6.74 2.26 -23.85
C PRO A 34 5.43 1.84 -24.51
N THR A 35 5.03 0.59 -24.33
CA THR A 35 3.63 0.19 -24.50
C THR A 35 2.84 0.75 -23.31
N ASN A 36 2.79 2.08 -23.20
CA ASN A 36 1.79 2.76 -22.39
C ASN A 36 0.49 2.64 -23.16
N LYS A 37 -0.13 1.45 -23.16
CA LYS A 37 -1.59 1.44 -23.16
C LYS A 37 -1.96 2.12 -21.84
N PRO A 38 -2.64 3.27 -21.86
CA PRO A 38 -3.29 3.75 -20.65
C PRO A 38 -4.18 2.58 -20.22
N ILE A 39 -3.86 1.95 -19.09
CA ILE A 39 -4.84 1.12 -18.42
C ILE A 39 -5.98 2.10 -18.17
N SER A 40 -7.09 1.95 -18.90
CA SER A 40 -8.29 2.70 -18.58
C SER A 40 -8.66 2.25 -17.18
N LEU A 41 -8.29 3.07 -16.18
CA LEU A 41 -8.76 2.88 -14.82
C LEU A 41 -10.28 2.76 -14.95
N PRO A 42 -10.90 1.69 -14.42
CA PRO A 42 -12.35 1.64 -14.38
C PRO A 42 -12.82 2.93 -13.69
N SER A 43 -13.85 3.58 -14.23
CA SER A 43 -14.34 4.88 -13.74
C SER A 43 -14.63 4.86 -12.22
N SER A 44 -14.86 3.66 -11.67
CA SER A 44 -14.86 3.36 -10.23
C SER A 44 -14.51 1.88 -9.98
N PHE A 45 -14.03 1.55 -8.78
CA PHE A 45 -13.76 0.19 -8.29
C PHE A 45 -14.23 0.02 -6.84
N ARG A 46 -14.33 -1.23 -6.35
CA ARG A 46 -14.39 -1.52 -4.90
C ARG A 46 -13.06 -2.06 -4.41
N LEU A 47 -12.82 -1.92 -3.12
CA LEU A 47 -11.70 -2.56 -2.43
C LEU A 47 -12.25 -3.71 -1.58
N ARG A 48 -11.72 -4.91 -1.81
CA ARG A 48 -11.92 -6.06 -0.93
C ARG A 48 -10.61 -6.44 -0.26
N LEU A 49 -10.69 -6.99 0.93
CA LEU A 49 -9.56 -7.69 1.53
C LEU A 49 -9.21 -8.88 0.64
N HIS A 50 -7.93 -9.01 0.32
CA HIS A 50 -7.45 -10.10 -0.52
C HIS A 50 -7.38 -11.38 0.30
N TRP A 51 -7.78 -12.49 -0.32
CA TRP A 51 -7.76 -13.82 0.27
C TRP A 51 -7.13 -14.80 -0.72
N GLU A 52 -6.27 -15.68 -0.23
CA GLU A 52 -5.73 -16.80 -1.00
C GLU A 52 -5.94 -18.14 -0.28
N LYS A 53 -5.89 -19.22 -1.05
CA LYS A 53 -6.00 -20.58 -0.49
C LYS A 53 -4.84 -20.83 0.49
N GLY A 54 -5.18 -20.97 1.76
CA GLY A 54 -4.22 -21.15 2.85
C GLY A 54 -4.48 -20.18 4.00
N ASP A 55 -5.13 -19.05 3.70
CA ASP A 55 -5.52 -18.07 4.71
C ASP A 55 -6.55 -18.66 5.67
N PHE A 56 -6.43 -18.29 6.94
CA PHE A 56 -7.27 -18.78 8.04
C PHE A 56 -7.94 -17.61 8.75
N TRP A 57 -9.20 -17.33 8.40
CA TRP A 57 -9.97 -16.20 8.89
C TRP A 57 -11.18 -16.68 9.69
N GLN A 58 -11.41 -16.13 10.88
CA GLN A 58 -12.53 -16.52 11.76
C GLN A 58 -12.63 -18.03 12.01
N ASP A 59 -11.49 -18.68 12.29
CA ASP A 59 -11.39 -20.12 12.49
C ASP A 59 -11.81 -20.97 11.27
N GLU A 60 -11.78 -20.39 10.08
CA GLU A 60 -12.19 -21.00 8.83
C GLU A 60 -11.15 -20.79 7.71
N SER A 61 -11.03 -21.78 6.81
CA SER A 61 -10.08 -21.77 5.69
C SER A 61 -10.74 -21.56 4.32
N TRP A 62 -11.97 -21.05 4.30
CA TRP A 62 -12.71 -20.73 3.08
C TRP A 62 -12.84 -19.21 2.90
N GLU A 63 -12.93 -18.78 1.64
CA GLU A 63 -12.93 -17.36 1.29
C GLU A 63 -14.18 -16.64 1.79
N LYS A 64 -13.99 -15.69 2.70
CA LYS A 64 -14.99 -14.66 3.01
C LYS A 64 -14.65 -13.38 2.26
N TRP A 65 -15.69 -12.69 1.82
CA TRP A 65 -15.56 -11.46 1.06
C TRP A 65 -15.85 -10.28 1.98
N PHE A 66 -14.79 -9.60 2.41
CA PHE A 66 -14.87 -8.37 3.19
C PHE A 66 -14.45 -7.19 2.34
N CYS A 67 -15.24 -6.13 2.36
CA CYS A 67 -15.03 -4.95 1.54
C CYS A 67 -14.98 -3.67 2.35
N MET A 68 -14.22 -2.71 1.83
CA MET A 68 -14.15 -1.38 2.40
C MET A 68 -15.47 -0.64 2.20
N ALA A 69 -16.12 -0.27 3.30
CA ALA A 69 -17.37 0.46 3.33
C ALA A 69 -17.22 1.76 4.13
N CYS A 70 -18.10 2.72 3.85
CA CYS A 70 -18.24 3.92 4.68
C CYS A 70 -18.94 3.52 5.97
N ALA A 71 -18.44 3.98 7.10
CA ALA A 71 -18.97 3.56 8.40
C ALA A 71 -19.03 4.71 9.40
N ASP A 72 -20.07 4.67 10.23
CA ASP A 72 -20.14 5.45 11.45
C ASP A 72 -19.49 4.65 12.58
N CYS A 73 -18.35 5.12 13.05
CA CYS A 73 -17.55 4.43 14.05
C CYS A 73 -17.55 5.25 15.33
N ASN A 74 -17.54 4.56 16.47
CA ASN A 74 -17.26 5.23 17.74
C ASN A 74 -15.90 5.95 17.67
N SER A 75 -15.85 7.19 18.15
CA SER A 75 -14.63 7.98 18.23
C SER A 75 -13.52 7.29 19.05
N ASN A 76 -13.91 6.41 19.99
CA ASN A 76 -12.99 5.53 20.67
C ASN A 76 -12.42 4.50 19.67
N ILE A 77 -11.11 4.55 19.43
CA ILE A 77 -10.42 3.63 18.51
C ILE A 77 -10.37 2.19 19.01
N PHE A 78 -10.57 1.98 20.32
CA PHE A 78 -10.61 0.65 20.93
C PHE A 78 -12.00 0.01 20.89
N ASP A 79 -13.00 0.76 20.43
CA ASP A 79 -14.32 0.22 20.13
C ASP A 79 -14.35 -0.14 18.65
N GLU A 80 -14.20 -1.43 18.38
CA GLU A 80 -13.99 -1.99 17.05
C GLU A 80 -15.28 -2.08 16.22
N ASN A 81 -16.44 -1.83 16.84
CA ASN A 81 -17.72 -1.90 16.16
C ASN A 81 -18.04 -0.57 15.48
N CYS A 82 -18.04 -0.60 14.15
CA CYS A 82 -18.62 0.44 13.33
C CYS A 82 -19.92 -0.06 12.70
N ASP A 83 -20.87 0.85 12.53
CA ASP A 83 -22.07 0.61 11.73
C ASP A 83 -21.75 1.02 10.28
N ASP A 84 -21.62 0.04 9.38
CA ASP A 84 -21.45 0.33 7.97
C ASP A 84 -22.75 0.85 7.36
N VAL A 85 -22.62 1.79 6.43
CA VAL A 85 -23.73 2.51 5.82
C VAL A 85 -23.54 2.68 4.32
N ASN A 86 -24.65 2.71 3.58
CA ASN A 86 -24.64 2.84 2.12
C ASN A 86 -24.36 4.26 1.58
N TYR A 87 -23.96 5.18 2.45
CA TYR A 87 -23.65 6.56 2.09
C TYR A 87 -22.34 6.99 2.75
N CYS A 88 -21.68 7.99 2.17
CA CYS A 88 -20.41 8.50 2.66
C CYS A 88 -20.55 10.00 2.95
N ARG A 89 -20.02 10.45 4.09
CA ARG A 89 -19.98 11.86 4.49
C ARG A 89 -18.58 12.23 4.96
N ASP A 90 -18.30 13.53 4.95
CA ASP A 90 -17.09 14.08 5.56
C ASP A 90 -17.02 13.69 7.04
N GLY A 91 -15.83 13.31 7.50
CA GLY A 91 -15.57 12.85 8.86
C GLY A 91 -15.85 11.37 9.13
N MET A 92 -16.54 10.66 8.24
CA MET A 92 -16.80 9.22 8.40
C MET A 92 -15.52 8.40 8.31
N MET A 93 -15.51 7.26 8.98
CA MET A 93 -14.42 6.29 8.92
C MET A 93 -14.74 5.21 7.88
N LEU A 94 -13.85 4.23 7.78
CA LEU A 94 -14.01 3.08 6.92
C LEU A 94 -13.95 1.82 7.76
N ALA A 95 -14.78 0.85 7.42
CA ALA A 95 -14.82 -0.45 8.05
C ALA A 95 -14.95 -1.55 7.00
N LEU A 96 -14.77 -2.79 7.45
CA LEU A 96 -15.12 -3.97 6.69
C LEU A 96 -16.63 -4.19 6.73
N ALA A 97 -17.24 -4.35 5.57
CA ALA A 97 -18.60 -4.86 5.42
C ALA A 97 -18.55 -6.19 4.67
N GLU A 98 -19.49 -7.09 4.94
CA GLU A 98 -19.66 -8.26 4.09
C GLU A 98 -20.07 -7.82 2.67
N CYS A 99 -19.47 -8.45 1.67
CA CYS A 99 -19.78 -8.19 0.28
C CYS A 99 -19.82 -9.50 -0.48
N ARG A 100 -20.60 -9.59 -1.56
CA ARG A 100 -20.54 -10.72 -2.48
C ARG A 100 -20.63 -10.24 -3.93
N PRO A 101 -19.97 -10.93 -4.87
CA PRO A 101 -20.22 -10.72 -6.28
C PRO A 101 -21.72 -10.87 -6.58
N ASN A 102 -22.30 -9.89 -7.27
CA ASN A 102 -23.71 -9.87 -7.69
C ASN A 102 -24.76 -9.70 -6.57
N GLN A 103 -24.36 -9.24 -5.38
CA GLN A 103 -25.29 -8.81 -4.34
C GLN A 103 -25.21 -7.30 -4.13
N ARG A 104 -26.31 -6.71 -3.66
CA ARG A 104 -26.27 -5.35 -3.13
C ARG A 104 -25.32 -5.38 -1.93
N THR A 105 -24.41 -4.42 -1.88
CA THR A 105 -23.40 -4.31 -0.83
C THR A 105 -23.28 -2.86 -0.42
N ASP A 106 -23.03 -2.65 0.86
CA ASP A 106 -22.73 -1.34 1.44
C ASP A 106 -21.27 -0.93 1.22
N ALA A 107 -20.48 -1.79 0.52
CA ALA A 107 -19.14 -1.48 0.07
C ALA A 107 -19.09 -0.20 -0.80
N ALA A 108 -18.21 0.70 -0.39
CA ALA A 108 -18.01 2.00 -1.03
C ALA A 108 -17.39 1.85 -2.43
N LYS A 109 -17.82 2.72 -3.35
CA LYS A 109 -17.17 2.86 -4.67
C LYS A 109 -16.06 3.88 -4.56
N PHE A 110 -14.91 3.57 -5.12
CA PHE A 110 -13.76 4.45 -5.16
C PHE A 110 -13.30 4.74 -6.58
N SER A 111 -12.68 5.90 -6.76
CA SER A 111 -12.01 6.32 -7.98
C SER A 111 -10.60 6.79 -7.58
N LEU A 112 -9.63 6.62 -8.47
CA LEU A 112 -8.29 7.14 -8.25
C LEU A 112 -8.16 8.51 -8.90
N LEU A 113 -7.63 9.45 -8.11
CA LEU A 113 -7.19 10.75 -8.59
C LEU A 113 -5.65 10.72 -8.64
N PRO A 114 -5.05 10.67 -9.84
CA PRO A 114 -3.60 10.60 -9.97
C PRO A 114 -2.91 11.79 -9.30
N GLY A 115 -1.86 11.52 -8.53
CA GLY A 115 -1.07 12.58 -7.88
C GLY A 115 -0.19 13.37 -8.84
N ARG A 116 0.07 12.84 -10.05
CA ARG A 116 0.97 13.45 -11.03
C ARG A 116 0.28 14.57 -11.79
N ASN A 117 0.56 15.81 -11.39
CA ASN A 117 0.30 16.97 -12.22
C ASN A 117 1.64 17.38 -12.85
N LEU A 118 1.72 17.36 -14.19
CA LEU A 118 2.93 17.70 -14.97
C LEU A 118 3.55 19.09 -14.66
N PHE A 119 2.94 19.89 -13.80
CA PHE A 119 3.27 21.29 -13.51
C PHE A 119 3.23 21.67 -12.01
N ALA A 120 3.05 20.73 -11.08
CA ALA A 120 3.00 21.01 -9.64
C ALA A 120 4.05 20.18 -8.87
N ASP A 121 4.42 20.63 -7.66
CA ASP A 121 5.25 19.86 -6.72
C ASP A 121 4.56 18.51 -6.45
N ASP A 122 4.97 17.47 -7.20
CA ASP A 122 4.33 16.16 -7.22
C ASP A 122 4.55 15.47 -5.87
N LEU A 123 3.53 15.55 -5.00
CA LEU A 123 3.46 14.68 -3.83
C LEU A 123 3.34 13.23 -4.32
N GLU A 124 4.17 12.36 -3.76
CA GLU A 124 4.15 10.94 -4.10
C GLU A 124 2.80 10.32 -3.74
N GLY A 125 2.28 9.47 -4.64
CA GLY A 125 1.07 8.69 -4.43
C GLY A 125 -0.19 9.30 -5.04
N ASP A 126 -1.23 8.49 -5.11
CA ASP A 126 -2.53 8.86 -5.66
C ASP A 126 -3.52 9.14 -4.52
N GLN A 127 -4.58 9.89 -4.84
CA GLN A 127 -5.72 10.07 -3.94
C GLN A 127 -6.75 8.98 -4.21
N ILE A 128 -7.23 8.32 -3.15
CA ILE A 128 -8.35 7.37 -3.22
C ILE A 128 -9.62 8.14 -2.85
N GLN A 129 -10.44 8.45 -3.85
CA GLN A 129 -11.65 9.24 -3.73
C GLN A 129 -12.89 8.34 -3.69
N VAL A 130 -13.87 8.62 -2.85
CA VAL A 130 -15.20 7.99 -2.95
C VAL A 130 -15.87 8.46 -4.24
N SER A 131 -16.23 7.52 -5.12
CA SER A 131 -16.76 7.81 -6.45
C SER A 131 -17.97 8.73 -6.42
N ASN A 132 -18.05 9.65 -7.37
CA ASN A 132 -19.13 10.65 -7.49
C ASN A 132 -19.27 11.57 -6.26
N SER A 133 -18.20 11.76 -5.50
CA SER A 133 -18.14 12.70 -4.37
C SER A 133 -16.86 13.53 -4.44
N ASN A 134 -16.69 14.48 -3.52
CA ASN A 134 -15.42 15.17 -3.31
C ASN A 134 -14.73 14.70 -2.02
N LEU A 135 -14.94 13.44 -1.60
CA LEU A 135 -14.37 12.88 -0.38
C LEU A 135 -13.22 11.93 -0.71
N CYS A 136 -12.08 12.13 -0.06
CA CYS A 136 -10.88 11.33 -0.18
C CYS A 136 -10.53 10.67 1.15
N LEU A 137 -9.92 9.49 1.07
CA LEU A 137 -9.25 8.89 2.22
C LEU A 137 -8.19 9.85 2.74
N SER A 138 -8.14 10.02 4.06
CA SER A 138 -7.21 10.93 4.73
C SER A 138 -6.72 10.35 6.04
N LEU A 139 -5.40 10.34 6.23
CA LEU A 139 -4.76 9.95 7.47
C LEU A 139 -4.80 11.13 8.47
N VAL A 140 -5.82 11.16 9.33
CA VAL A 140 -6.04 12.26 10.29
C VAL A 140 -5.20 12.14 11.56
N SER A 141 -4.67 10.95 11.86
CA SER A 141 -3.71 10.72 12.94
C SER A 141 -2.74 9.60 12.55
N ALA A 142 -1.81 9.21 13.42
CA ALA A 142 -0.82 8.16 13.11
C ALA A 142 -1.43 6.81 12.67
N ARG A 143 -2.69 6.53 13.08
CA ARG A 143 -3.42 5.31 12.72
C ARG A 143 -4.77 5.58 12.05
N MET A 144 -5.44 6.68 12.40
CA MET A 144 -6.85 6.86 12.04
C MET A 144 -7.02 7.36 10.61
N LEU A 145 -7.91 6.69 9.87
CA LEU A 145 -8.38 7.11 8.55
C LEU A 145 -9.77 7.71 8.67
N LYS A 146 -10.00 8.79 7.93
CA LYS A 146 -11.33 9.38 7.71
C LYS A 146 -11.50 9.78 6.27
N LEU A 147 -12.75 9.97 5.88
CA LEU A 147 -13.12 10.68 4.68
C LEU A 147 -13.06 12.18 4.96
N GLU A 148 -12.32 12.91 4.14
CA GLU A 148 -12.28 14.37 4.16
C GLU A 148 -12.45 14.90 2.75
N THR A 149 -12.83 16.17 2.62
CA THR A 149 -12.80 16.86 1.33
C THR A 149 -11.44 16.69 0.63
N CYS A 150 -11.44 16.28 -0.64
CA CYS A 150 -10.22 16.03 -1.40
C CYS A 150 -9.38 17.30 -1.55
N ASN A 151 -8.09 17.18 -1.23
CA ASN A 151 -7.08 18.22 -1.35
C ASN A 151 -5.77 17.62 -1.88
N ALA A 152 -5.46 17.90 -3.15
CA ALA A 152 -4.27 17.38 -3.82
C ALA A 152 -2.94 17.81 -3.18
N SER A 153 -2.93 18.89 -2.39
CA SER A 153 -1.73 19.34 -1.68
C SER A 153 -1.53 18.67 -0.32
N LYS A 154 -2.42 17.75 0.11
CA LYS A 154 -2.36 17.10 1.42
C LYS A 154 -1.72 15.71 1.34
N ILE A 155 -0.50 15.57 1.86
CA ILE A 155 0.23 14.29 1.87
C ILE A 155 -0.50 13.18 2.65
N GLU A 156 -1.33 13.55 3.64
CA GLU A 156 -2.19 12.62 4.39
C GLU A 156 -3.26 11.96 3.52
N GLN A 157 -3.57 12.53 2.34
CA GLN A 157 -4.52 11.97 1.38
C GLN A 157 -3.85 11.23 0.22
N ARG A 158 -2.55 10.94 0.35
CA ARG A 158 -1.76 10.28 -0.68
C ARG A 158 -1.43 8.86 -0.29
N PHE A 159 -1.62 7.95 -1.24
CA PHE A 159 -1.42 6.51 -1.06
C PHE A 159 -0.64 5.94 -2.24
N THR A 160 0.27 5.01 -1.95
CA THR A 160 1.04 4.26 -2.94
C THR A 160 0.66 2.79 -2.92
N GLY A 161 1.19 2.02 -3.88
CA GLY A 161 1.01 0.57 -3.94
C GLY A 161 -0.23 0.09 -4.68
N PHE A 162 -1.13 0.98 -5.10
CA PHE A 162 -2.35 0.60 -5.81
C PHE A 162 -2.07 -0.14 -7.12
N ARG A 163 -2.83 -1.21 -7.35
CA ARG A 163 -2.84 -2.02 -8.57
C ARG A 163 -4.29 -2.29 -8.97
N SER A 164 -4.65 -1.91 -10.20
CA SER A 164 -5.94 -2.26 -10.78
C SER A 164 -5.96 -3.72 -11.27
N GLY A 165 -7.16 -4.27 -11.45
CA GLY A 165 -7.36 -5.55 -12.14
C GLY A 165 -7.41 -6.77 -11.22
N GLY A 166 -7.68 -6.56 -9.93
CA GLY A 166 -7.94 -7.65 -8.97
C GLY A 166 -6.69 -8.33 -8.42
N ASN A 167 -5.50 -7.83 -8.75
CA ASN A 167 -4.26 -8.30 -8.17
C ASN A 167 -4.13 -7.88 -6.71
N ALA A 168 -3.51 -8.73 -5.89
CA ALA A 168 -3.14 -8.40 -4.52
C ALA A 168 -2.23 -7.15 -4.48
N MET A 169 -2.52 -6.25 -3.55
CA MET A 169 -1.77 -5.02 -3.34
C MET A 169 -1.79 -4.59 -1.89
N GLU A 170 -0.70 -3.98 -1.42
CA GLU A 170 -0.71 -3.20 -0.19
C GLU A 170 -1.07 -1.76 -0.54
N ILE A 171 -1.95 -1.14 0.26
CA ILE A 171 -2.23 0.29 0.17
C ILE A 171 -1.45 0.98 1.27
N VAL A 172 -0.52 1.85 0.89
CA VAL A 172 0.49 2.42 1.79
C VAL A 172 0.29 3.93 1.87
N PRO A 173 0.08 4.54 3.05
CA PRO A 173 0.08 5.99 3.19
C PRO A 173 1.44 6.57 2.75
N ALA A 174 1.45 7.56 1.86
CA ALA A 174 2.68 8.20 1.40
C ALA A 174 3.34 9.06 2.49
N LYS A 175 2.55 9.51 3.48
CA LYS A 175 3.08 10.20 4.66
C LYS A 175 4.00 9.28 5.47
N VAL A 176 5.28 9.61 5.47
CA VAL A 176 6.30 8.91 6.26
C VAL A 176 5.92 8.89 7.74
N SER A 177 5.82 7.69 8.30
CA SER A 177 5.62 7.49 9.74
C SER A 177 6.94 7.24 10.44
N LYS A 178 7.12 7.82 11.62
CA LYS A 178 8.31 7.61 12.46
C LYS A 178 7.90 7.18 13.87
N LYS A 179 8.64 6.22 14.43
CA LYS A 179 8.56 5.80 15.83
C LYS A 179 9.96 5.86 16.40
N ASP A 180 10.15 6.64 17.47
CA ASP A 180 11.46 6.85 18.11
C ASP A 180 12.57 7.30 17.12
N GLY A 181 12.19 8.15 16.16
CA GLY A 181 13.07 8.65 15.10
C GLY A 181 13.30 7.69 13.94
N ILE A 182 12.85 6.43 14.05
CA ILE A 182 13.00 5.39 13.03
C ILE A 182 11.79 5.41 12.09
N VAL A 183 12.03 5.37 10.78
CA VAL A 183 10.97 5.25 9.78
C VAL A 183 10.28 3.90 9.90
N VAL A 184 8.97 3.91 9.99
CA VAL A 184 8.13 2.70 10.09
C VAL A 184 7.18 2.66 8.92
N GLU A 185 7.24 1.57 8.16
CA GLU A 185 6.33 1.29 7.05
C GLU A 185 4.92 1.05 7.58
N LYS A 186 3.93 1.72 6.98
CA LYS A 186 2.52 1.63 7.36
C LYS A 186 1.67 1.16 6.18
N CYS A 187 0.67 0.33 6.45
CA CYS A 187 -0.25 -0.20 5.46
C CYS A 187 -1.68 -0.08 5.97
N LEU A 188 -2.64 0.08 5.06
CA LEU A 188 -4.05 0.02 5.40
C LEU A 188 -4.42 -1.43 5.70
N THR A 189 -5.04 -1.66 6.86
CA THR A 189 -5.42 -2.98 7.36
C THR A 189 -6.57 -2.85 8.36
N GLN A 190 -7.04 -3.98 8.85
CA GLN A 190 -7.84 -4.17 10.04
C GLN A 190 -7.01 -4.91 11.13
N HIS A 191 -7.61 -5.34 12.25
CA HIS A 191 -6.94 -6.15 13.28
C HIS A 191 -6.69 -7.61 12.80
N HIS A 192 -6.65 -8.57 13.74
CA HIS A 192 -6.31 -9.96 13.51
C HIS A 192 -7.61 -10.76 13.42
N HIS A 193 -7.83 -11.39 12.27
CA HIS A 193 -9.07 -12.04 11.82
C HIS A 193 -10.18 -11.07 11.40
N PRO A 194 -10.39 -10.86 10.08
CA PRO A 194 -11.38 -9.91 9.55
C PRO A 194 -12.80 -10.18 10.02
N ARG A 195 -13.53 -9.13 10.41
CA ARG A 195 -14.97 -9.18 10.76
C ARG A 195 -15.75 -8.03 10.14
N GLU A 196 -17.06 -8.21 10.00
CA GLU A 196 -17.96 -7.11 9.68
C GLU A 196 -17.96 -6.06 10.79
N GLY A 197 -18.10 -4.79 10.41
CA GLY A 197 -18.05 -3.63 11.30
C GLY A 197 -16.64 -3.24 11.72
N GLU A 198 -15.62 -4.04 11.37
CA GLU A 198 -14.27 -3.82 11.84
C GLU A 198 -13.58 -2.66 11.13
N ARG A 199 -13.05 -1.73 11.92
CA ARG A 199 -12.43 -0.51 11.40
C ARG A 199 -11.18 -0.78 10.57
N ILE A 200 -11.03 0.00 9.50
CA ILE A 200 -9.82 0.06 8.69
C ILE A 200 -8.93 1.22 9.17
N TYR A 201 -7.66 0.94 9.40
CA TYR A 201 -6.69 1.90 9.93
C TYR A 201 -5.29 1.67 9.35
N SER A 202 -4.38 2.59 9.66
CA SER A 202 -2.96 2.54 9.29
C SER A 202 -2.16 1.82 10.38
N GLU A 203 -1.65 0.63 10.08
CA GLU A 203 -0.81 -0.16 10.98
C GLU A 203 0.57 -0.45 10.39
N VAL A 204 1.53 -0.82 11.24
CA VAL A 204 2.83 -1.32 10.81
C VAL A 204 2.63 -2.50 9.86
N CYS A 205 3.10 -2.39 8.61
CA CYS A 205 2.89 -3.43 7.59
C CYS A 205 3.37 -4.80 8.07
N ARG A 206 4.49 -4.85 8.81
CA ARG A 206 5.01 -6.09 9.40
C ARG A 206 3.97 -6.81 10.27
N LEU A 207 3.18 -6.09 11.06
CA LEU A 207 2.16 -6.69 11.93
C LEU A 207 0.95 -7.18 11.12
N ALA A 208 0.53 -6.38 10.13
CA ALA A 208 -0.56 -6.76 9.21
C ALA A 208 -0.19 -8.00 8.38
N ARG A 209 1.07 -8.10 7.92
CA ARG A 209 1.63 -9.25 7.19
C ARG A 209 1.72 -10.53 8.03
N ILE A 210 1.88 -10.43 9.35
CA ILE A 210 1.83 -11.62 10.24
C ILE A 210 0.41 -12.19 10.31
N SER A 211 -0.58 -11.34 10.08
CA SER A 211 -2.00 -11.68 10.17
C SER A 211 -2.62 -11.95 8.80
N ASP A 212 -1.86 -11.84 7.70
CA ASP A 212 -2.32 -11.93 6.31
C ASP A 212 -3.51 -11.00 5.97
N THR A 213 -3.47 -9.77 6.50
CA THR A 213 -4.56 -8.77 6.38
C THR A 213 -4.12 -7.45 5.75
N ASN A 214 -2.87 -7.41 5.28
CA ASN A 214 -2.25 -6.25 4.63
C ASN A 214 -2.65 -6.11 3.15
N LEU A 215 -3.22 -7.15 2.54
CA LEU A 215 -3.45 -7.21 1.10
C LEU A 215 -4.91 -6.86 0.75
N TRP A 216 -5.05 -6.07 -0.30
CA TRP A 216 -6.33 -5.64 -0.89
C TRP A 216 -6.39 -6.03 -2.36
N SER A 217 -7.60 -6.01 -2.93
CA SER A 217 -7.82 -6.22 -4.36
C SER A 217 -8.99 -5.39 -4.88
N THR A 218 -8.92 -4.98 -6.14
CA THR A 218 -10.03 -4.28 -6.80
C THR A 218 -11.04 -5.26 -7.38
N TYR A 219 -12.33 -4.97 -7.32
CA TYR A 219 -13.36 -5.69 -8.07
C TYR A 219 -14.55 -4.80 -8.45
#